data_AF-A0A2A9PLA5-F1
#
_entry.id   AF-A0A2A9PLA5-F1
#
_cell.length_a   1.000
_cell.length_b   1.000
_cell.length_c   1.000
_cell.angle_alpha   90.00
_cell.angle_beta   90.00
_cell.angle_gamma   90.00
#
_symmetry.space_group_name_H-M   'P 1'
#
loop_
_entity.id
_entity.type
_entity.pdbx_description
1 polymer ?
#
loop_
_entity_poly.entity_id
_entity_poly.type
_entity_poly.pdbx_seq_one_letter_code
_entity_poly.pdbx_strand_id
1 'polypeptide(L)'
;MSVLLAWLKDLVLLRDRLEVQAGPAGGRPSRDFPPDTWESWIFLESARRTIITASAFMSIFHLLKAEQPVPGVWIERQSFTASKHLWEAGSSVDFYRAWREKPHYWVENSGFRDLWMYARPADLDEFTRLMLTPYVGVDAMEHFMEGDFVMPL
;
A
#
# COMPACT_ATOMS: atom_id res chain seq x y z
N MET A 1 17.61 10.09 12.94
CA MET A 1 16.96 10.15 11.61
C MET A 1 17.86 9.64 10.48
N SER A 2 19.17 9.95 10.48
CA SER A 2 20.12 9.49 9.45
C SER A 2 20.15 7.97 9.21
N VAL A 3 20.12 7.17 10.27
CA VAL A 3 20.10 5.70 10.17
C VAL A 3 18.84 5.23 9.45
N LEU A 4 17.66 5.71 9.86
CA LEU A 4 16.39 5.33 9.23
C LEU A 4 16.34 5.74 7.75
N LEU A 5 16.87 6.91 7.40
CA LEU A 5 16.96 7.35 6.01
C LEU A 5 17.90 6.46 5.17
N ALA A 6 19.03 6.02 5.72
CA ALA A 6 19.92 5.09 5.05
C ALA A 6 19.24 3.72 4.82
N TRP A 7 18.60 3.18 5.85
CA TRP A 7 17.81 1.95 5.76
C TRP A 7 16.67 2.06 4.75
N LEU A 8 15.98 3.20 4.69
CA LEU A 8 14.93 3.43 3.70
C LEU A 8 15.49 3.36 2.28
N LYS A 9 16.65 3.98 2.02
CA LYS A 9 17.30 3.93 0.70
C LYS A 9 17.68 2.51 0.31
N ASP A 10 18.24 1.73 1.22
CA ASP A 10 18.60 0.34 0.97
C ASP A 10 17.35 -0.51 0.70
N LEU A 11 16.26 -0.27 1.43
CA LEU A 11 14.99 -0.96 1.24
C LEU A 11 14.33 -0.61 -0.10
N VAL A 12 14.44 0.65 -0.55
CA VAL A 12 14.01 1.09 -1.89
C VAL A 12 14.77 0.33 -2.98
N LEU A 13 16.10 0.21 -2.85
CA LEU A 13 16.91 -0.56 -3.79
C LEU A 13 16.52 -2.05 -3.80
N LEU A 14 16.21 -2.63 -2.63
CA LEU A 14 15.73 -4.00 -2.53
C LEU A 14 14.37 -4.16 -3.23
N ARG A 15 13.41 -3.28 -2.93
CA ARG A 15 12.10 -3.26 -3.59
C ARG A 15 12.26 -3.21 -5.10
N ASP A 16 13.06 -2.30 -5.63
CA ASP A 16 13.23 -2.14 -7.08
C ASP A 16 13.77 -3.42 -7.73
N ARG A 17 14.69 -4.13 -7.07
CA ARG A 17 15.17 -5.45 -7.53
C ARG A 17 14.07 -6.50 -7.54
N LEU A 18 13.25 -6.54 -6.48
CA LEU A 18 12.12 -7.46 -6.38
C LEU A 18 11.04 -7.17 -7.44
N GLU A 19 10.78 -5.90 -7.76
CA GLU A 19 9.85 -5.52 -8.82
C GLU A 19 10.31 -5.99 -10.20
N VAL A 20 11.60 -5.86 -10.49
CA VAL A 20 12.19 -6.38 -11.73
C VAL A 20 12.08 -7.91 -11.80
N GLN A 21 12.26 -8.61 -10.68
CA GLN A 21 12.11 -10.06 -10.60
C GLN A 21 10.65 -10.51 -10.75
N ALA A 22 9.69 -9.73 -10.24
CA ALA A 22 8.25 -10.01 -10.35
C ALA A 22 7.68 -9.86 -11.77
N GLY A 23 8.51 -9.56 -12.77
CA GLY A 23 8.15 -9.57 -14.19
C GLY A 23 7.71 -8.21 -14.75
N PRO A 24 7.22 -8.17 -16.00
CA PRO A 24 7.01 -6.94 -16.78
C PRO A 24 5.94 -6.00 -16.20
N ALA A 25 5.06 -6.48 -15.32
CA ALA A 25 4.11 -5.65 -14.59
C ALA A 25 4.75 -4.95 -13.37
N GLY A 26 6.04 -5.18 -13.07
CA GLY A 26 6.72 -4.64 -11.89
C GLY A 26 6.08 -5.11 -10.58
N GLY A 27 5.45 -6.28 -10.57
CA GLY A 27 4.62 -6.75 -9.46
C GLY A 27 3.33 -5.96 -9.24
N ARG A 28 2.87 -5.17 -10.22
CA ARG A 28 1.51 -4.62 -10.25
C ARG A 28 0.54 -5.79 -10.39
N PRO A 29 -0.44 -5.93 -9.47
CA PRO A 29 -1.39 -7.01 -9.52
C PRO A 29 -2.27 -6.84 -10.77
N SER A 30 -2.30 -7.88 -11.60
CA SER A 30 -3.26 -8.07 -12.67
C SER A 30 -3.95 -9.41 -12.46
N ARG A 31 -5.25 -9.46 -12.70
CA ARG A 31 -6.02 -10.71 -12.59
C ARG A 31 -5.44 -11.83 -13.46
N ASP A 32 -4.90 -11.46 -14.61
CA ASP A 32 -4.37 -12.41 -15.60
C ASP A 32 -2.94 -12.86 -15.28
N PHE A 33 -2.24 -12.15 -14.39
CA PHE A 33 -0.83 -12.38 -14.07
C PHE A 33 -0.65 -12.44 -12.55
N PRO A 34 -0.95 -13.59 -11.92
CA PRO A 34 -0.61 -13.81 -10.53
C PRO A 34 0.91 -13.88 -10.32
N PRO A 35 1.40 -13.59 -9.10
CA PRO A 35 2.82 -13.73 -8.77
C PRO A 35 3.24 -15.21 -8.82
N ASP A 36 4.52 -15.44 -9.14
CA ASP A 36 5.11 -16.78 -9.23
C ASP A 36 4.92 -17.59 -7.94
N THR A 37 5.05 -16.93 -6.79
CA THR A 37 4.79 -17.52 -5.47
C THR A 37 4.06 -16.53 -4.56
N TRP A 38 3.27 -17.06 -3.61
CA TRP A 38 2.63 -16.24 -2.59
C TRP A 38 3.65 -15.51 -1.71
N GLU A 39 4.74 -16.18 -1.35
CA GLU A 39 5.79 -15.66 -0.48
C GLU A 39 6.56 -14.50 -1.15
N SER A 40 6.80 -14.59 -2.46
CA SER A 40 7.47 -13.50 -3.19
C SER A 40 6.60 -12.24 -3.23
N TRP A 41 5.28 -12.41 -3.43
CA TRP A 41 4.34 -11.30 -3.34
C TRP A 41 4.29 -10.70 -1.95
N ILE A 42 4.17 -11.53 -0.90
CA ILE A 42 4.15 -11.05 0.50
C ILE A 42 5.43 -10.26 0.82
N PHE A 43 6.59 -10.76 0.39
CA PHE A 43 7.87 -10.10 0.65
C PHE A 43 7.95 -8.75 -0.07
N LEU A 44 7.59 -8.69 -1.35
CA LEU A 44 7.58 -7.45 -2.13
C LEU A 44 6.56 -6.44 -1.57
N GLU A 45 5.35 -6.88 -1.26
CA GLU A 45 4.29 -6.04 -0.71
C GLU A 45 4.65 -5.52 0.69
N SER A 46 5.32 -6.34 1.51
CA SER A 46 5.84 -5.91 2.81
C SER A 46 6.91 -4.83 2.66
N ALA A 47 7.81 -4.96 1.69
CA ALA A 47 8.80 -3.93 1.40
C ALA A 47 8.14 -2.61 0.99
N ARG A 48 7.14 -2.66 0.08
CA ARG A 48 6.36 -1.49 -0.33
C ARG A 48 5.69 -0.78 0.85
N ARG A 49 4.91 -1.52 1.65
CA ARG A 49 4.21 -0.98 2.82
C ARG A 49 5.18 -0.36 3.83
N THR A 50 6.31 -1.02 4.07
CA THR A 50 7.35 -0.52 5.00
C THR A 50 8.00 0.78 4.50
N ILE A 51 8.31 0.90 3.20
CA ILE A 51 8.87 2.12 2.61
C ILE A 51 7.89 3.29 2.78
N ILE A 52 6.59 3.05 2.51
CA ILE A 52 5.54 4.05 2.68
C ILE A 52 5.45 4.48 4.15
N THR A 53 5.35 3.53 5.09
CA THR A 53 5.25 3.82 6.53
C THR A 53 6.47 4.59 7.04
N ALA A 54 7.68 4.19 6.66
CA ALA A 54 8.90 4.87 7.06
C ALA A 54 8.96 6.30 6.49
N SER A 55 8.59 6.49 5.22
CA SER A 55 8.53 7.80 4.58
C SER A 55 7.51 8.71 5.28
N ALA A 56 6.30 8.19 5.54
CA ALA A 56 5.24 8.92 6.24
C ALA A 56 5.65 9.29 7.67
N PHE A 57 6.22 8.36 8.43
CA PHE A 57 6.71 8.59 9.78
C PHE A 57 7.77 9.70 9.82
N MET A 58 8.75 9.65 8.92
CA MET A 58 9.81 10.67 8.85
C MET A 58 9.25 12.05 8.49
N SER A 59 8.32 12.12 7.53
CA SER A 59 7.65 13.36 7.16
C SER A 59 6.88 13.96 8.33
N ILE A 60 6.10 13.15 9.05
CA ILE A 60 5.37 13.59 10.25
C ILE A 60 6.35 14.04 11.34
N PHE A 61 7.43 13.29 11.57
CA PHE A 61 8.43 13.65 12.56
C PHE A 61 9.07 15.03 12.29
N HIS A 62 9.46 15.30 11.04
CA HIS A 62 10.01 16.61 10.67
C HIS A 62 8.97 17.72 10.76
N LEU A 63 7.73 17.45 10.32
CA LEU A 63 6.61 18.38 10.48
C LEU A 63 6.39 18.77 11.94
N LEU A 64 6.36 17.79 12.86
CA LEU A 64 6.18 18.03 14.29
C LEU A 64 7.32 18.83 14.92
N LYS A 65 8.52 18.77 14.34
CA LYS A 65 9.67 19.57 14.75
C LYS A 65 9.73 20.96 14.13
N ALA A 66 8.77 21.31 13.25
CA ALA A 66 8.84 22.49 12.40
C ALA A 66 10.15 22.57 11.58
N GLU A 67 10.74 21.41 11.28
CA GLU A 67 11.92 21.29 10.43
C GLU A 67 11.46 21.08 8.99
N GLN A 68 12.22 21.65 8.03
CA GLN A 68 12.01 21.29 6.63
C GLN A 68 12.36 19.81 6.43
N PRO A 69 11.53 19.04 5.72
CA PRO A 69 11.86 17.66 5.42
C PRO A 69 13.16 17.59 4.63
N VAL A 70 14.03 16.65 4.99
CA VAL A 70 15.27 16.40 4.24
C VAL A 70 14.89 15.95 2.81
N PRO A 71 15.57 16.46 1.76
CA PRO A 71 15.36 15.98 0.40
C PRO A 71 15.47 14.45 0.31
N GLY A 72 14.50 13.81 -0.34
CA GLY A 72 14.46 12.35 -0.50
C GLY A 72 13.84 11.58 0.67
N VAL A 73 13.22 12.26 1.64
CA VAL A 73 12.38 11.59 2.67
C VAL A 73 11.10 11.02 2.06
N TRP A 74 10.48 11.75 1.13
CA TRP A 74 9.38 11.23 0.33
C TRP A 74 9.92 10.61 -0.95
N ILE A 75 9.78 9.31 -1.09
CA ILE A 75 10.19 8.59 -2.29
C ILE A 75 9.13 8.81 -3.36
N GLU A 76 9.50 9.30 -4.54
CA GLU A 76 8.54 9.74 -5.57
C GLU A 76 7.68 8.61 -6.14
N ARG A 77 8.25 7.40 -6.28
CA ARG A 77 7.54 6.23 -6.81
C ARG A 77 7.14 5.31 -5.66
N GLN A 78 5.94 5.52 -5.12
CA GLN A 78 5.34 4.65 -4.10
C GLN A 78 4.13 3.95 -4.68
N SER A 79 4.05 2.66 -4.45
CA SER A 79 2.88 1.88 -4.79
C SER A 79 2.69 0.74 -3.83
N PHE A 80 1.44 0.29 -3.70
CA PHE A 80 1.08 -0.87 -2.90
C PHE A 80 -0.25 -1.46 -3.42
N THR A 81 -0.54 -2.68 -3.01
CA THR A 81 -1.78 -3.37 -3.29
C THR A 81 -2.74 -3.21 -2.13
N ALA A 82 -3.85 -2.51 -2.36
CA ALA A 82 -4.97 -2.44 -1.43
C ALA A 82 -5.89 -3.65 -1.65
N SER A 83 -5.77 -4.65 -0.79
CA SER A 83 -6.67 -5.81 -0.73
C SER A 83 -6.49 -6.56 0.57
N LYS A 84 -7.50 -6.48 1.46
CA LYS A 84 -7.56 -7.27 2.68
C LYS A 84 -7.46 -8.77 2.40
N HIS A 85 -8.17 -9.23 1.37
CA HIS A 85 -8.26 -10.64 1.01
C HIS A 85 -6.90 -11.22 0.60
N LEU A 86 -6.06 -10.45 -0.08
CA LEU A 86 -4.70 -10.88 -0.44
C LEU A 86 -3.74 -10.80 0.75
N TRP A 87 -3.80 -9.70 1.50
CA TRP A 87 -2.90 -9.47 2.62
C TRP A 87 -3.11 -10.45 3.78
N GLU A 88 -4.36 -10.78 4.07
CA GLU A 88 -4.75 -11.67 5.18
C GLU A 88 -4.91 -13.14 4.75
N ALA A 89 -4.59 -13.48 3.49
CA ALA A 89 -4.63 -14.87 3.05
C ALA A 89 -3.68 -15.72 3.93
N GLY A 90 -4.23 -16.74 4.60
CA GLY A 90 -3.45 -17.58 5.52
C GLY A 90 -2.67 -18.71 4.84
N SER A 91 -2.85 -18.89 3.54
CA SER A 91 -2.20 -19.93 2.75
C SER A 91 -2.05 -19.51 1.28
N SER A 92 -1.15 -20.17 0.56
CA SER A 92 -1.00 -19.95 -0.89
C SER A 92 -2.28 -20.30 -1.65
N VAL A 93 -3.01 -21.33 -1.23
CA VAL A 93 -4.29 -21.74 -1.83
C VAL A 93 -5.34 -20.63 -1.69
N ASP A 94 -5.48 -20.07 -0.49
CA ASP A 94 -6.42 -18.97 -0.25
C ASP A 94 -6.00 -17.71 -0.99
N PHE A 95 -4.69 -17.43 -1.06
CA PHE A 95 -4.15 -16.30 -1.80
C PHE A 95 -4.49 -16.38 -3.29
N TYR A 96 -4.19 -17.50 -3.97
CA TYR A 96 -4.49 -17.65 -5.40
C TYR A 96 -6.00 -17.76 -5.69
N ARG A 97 -6.81 -18.20 -4.72
CA ARG A 97 -8.27 -18.09 -4.81
C ARG A 97 -8.70 -16.62 -4.75
N ALA A 98 -8.24 -15.89 -3.74
CA ALA A 98 -8.53 -14.46 -3.57
C ALA A 98 -8.04 -13.64 -4.75
N TRP A 99 -6.87 -13.94 -5.33
CA TRP A 99 -6.34 -13.27 -6.53
C TRP A 99 -7.32 -13.31 -7.70
N ARG A 100 -8.00 -14.43 -7.91
CA ARG A 100 -8.94 -14.62 -9.01
C ARG A 100 -10.32 -14.02 -8.72
N GLU A 101 -10.77 -14.12 -7.47
CA GLU A 101 -12.16 -13.89 -7.11
C GLU A 101 -12.42 -12.54 -6.44
N LYS A 102 -11.42 -11.97 -5.75
CA LYS A 102 -11.58 -10.82 -4.87
C LYS A 102 -11.01 -9.54 -5.50
N PRO A 103 -11.53 -8.36 -5.11
CA PRO A 103 -10.98 -7.10 -5.57
C PRO A 103 -9.57 -6.87 -5.01
N HIS A 104 -8.70 -6.32 -5.85
CA HIS A 104 -7.40 -5.82 -5.47
C HIS A 104 -7.09 -4.57 -6.28
N TYR A 105 -6.75 -3.49 -5.58
CA TYR A 105 -6.54 -2.18 -6.18
C TYR A 105 -5.07 -1.82 -6.12
N TRP A 106 -4.50 -1.44 -7.25
CA TRP A 106 -3.16 -0.90 -7.31
C TRP A 106 -3.21 0.59 -6.99
N VAL A 107 -2.64 0.98 -5.85
CA VAL A 107 -2.50 2.37 -5.47
C VAL A 107 -1.09 2.81 -5.83
N GLU A 108 -0.98 3.86 -6.62
CA GLU A 108 0.31 4.44 -7.04
C GLU A 108 0.29 5.94 -6.79
N ASN A 109 1.37 6.46 -6.19
CA ASN A 109 1.57 7.88 -5.87
C ASN A 109 0.37 8.49 -5.12
N SER A 110 -0.18 7.74 -4.16
CA SER A 110 -1.38 8.11 -3.40
C SER A 110 -2.63 8.38 -4.25
N GLY A 111 -2.70 7.80 -5.45
CA GLY A 111 -3.88 7.78 -6.28
C GLY A 111 -4.92 6.79 -5.76
N PHE A 112 -5.85 7.26 -4.93
CA PHE A 112 -6.88 6.42 -4.31
C PHE A 112 -8.21 6.35 -5.08
N ARG A 113 -8.32 6.96 -6.27
CA ARG A 113 -9.60 7.14 -6.98
C ARG A 113 -10.37 5.84 -7.18
N ASP A 114 -9.71 4.80 -7.73
CA ASP A 114 -10.38 3.54 -8.02
C ASP A 114 -10.71 2.76 -6.74
N LEU A 115 -9.80 2.79 -5.76
CA LEU A 115 -10.05 2.22 -4.44
C LEU A 115 -11.30 2.87 -3.82
N TRP A 116 -11.34 4.19 -3.84
CA TRP A 116 -12.39 4.97 -3.21
C TRP A 116 -13.77 4.78 -3.85
N MET A 117 -13.83 4.67 -5.18
CA MET A 117 -15.09 4.53 -5.90
C MET A 117 -15.71 3.14 -5.78
N TYR A 118 -14.90 2.10 -5.60
CA TYR A 118 -15.36 0.72 -5.76
C TYR A 118 -15.12 -0.19 -4.56
N ALA A 119 -14.24 0.16 -3.63
CA ALA A 119 -13.96 -0.69 -2.48
C ALA A 119 -15.10 -0.68 -1.49
N ARG A 120 -15.27 -1.81 -0.81
CA ARG A 120 -16.16 -1.95 0.35
C ARG A 120 -15.32 -2.00 1.62
N PRO A 121 -15.93 -1.76 2.80
CA PRO A 121 -15.23 -1.89 4.08
C PRO A 121 -14.52 -3.23 4.27
N ALA A 122 -15.14 -4.32 3.79
CA ALA A 122 -14.57 -5.66 3.85
C ALA A 122 -13.33 -5.87 2.97
N ASP A 123 -13.04 -4.96 2.03
CA ASP A 123 -11.89 -5.03 1.12
C ASP A 123 -10.66 -4.30 1.66
N LEU A 124 -10.83 -3.47 2.70
CA LEU A 124 -9.75 -2.67 3.30
C LEU A 124 -9.08 -3.39 4.46
N ASP A 125 -7.76 -3.54 4.38
CA ASP A 125 -6.92 -3.85 5.53
C ASP A 125 -6.57 -2.58 6.32
N GLU A 126 -5.99 -2.78 7.52
CA GLU A 126 -5.61 -1.69 8.41
C GLU A 126 -4.61 -0.70 7.78
N PHE A 127 -3.65 -1.21 7.01
CA PHE A 127 -2.68 -0.36 6.31
C PHE A 127 -3.38 0.55 5.30
N THR A 128 -4.29 0.00 4.51
CA THR A 128 -5.03 0.75 3.49
C THR A 128 -5.93 1.79 4.15
N ARG A 129 -6.60 1.44 5.26
CA ARG A 129 -7.38 2.38 6.07
C ARG A 129 -6.51 3.53 6.59
N LEU A 130 -5.35 3.20 7.18
CA LEU A 130 -4.39 4.18 7.68
C LEU A 130 -3.94 5.15 6.59
N MET A 131 -3.66 4.65 5.39
CA MET A 131 -3.20 5.47 4.27
C MET A 131 -4.30 6.34 3.65
N LEU A 132 -5.55 5.88 3.66
CA LEU A 132 -6.68 6.59 3.06
C LEU A 132 -7.28 7.66 4.01
N THR A 133 -7.24 7.41 5.33
CA THR A 133 -7.86 8.31 6.34
C THR A 133 -7.40 9.78 6.23
N PRO A 134 -6.09 10.09 6.04
CA PRO A 134 -5.64 11.48 5.87
C PRO A 134 -6.22 12.19 4.64
N TYR A 135 -6.69 11.46 3.63
CA TYR A 135 -7.24 12.02 2.40
C TYR A 135 -8.74 12.29 2.48
N VAL A 136 -9.48 11.44 3.19
CA VAL A 136 -10.95 11.50 3.26
C VAL A 136 -11.47 12.10 4.56
N GLY A 137 -10.63 12.12 5.61
CA GLY A 137 -11.01 12.54 6.97
C GLY A 137 -11.43 11.35 7.84
N VAL A 138 -11.30 11.53 9.16
CA VAL A 138 -11.61 10.48 10.15
C VAL A 138 -13.10 10.13 10.13
N ASP A 139 -13.98 11.13 10.23
CA ASP A 139 -15.43 10.93 10.27
C ASP A 139 -15.95 10.22 9.01
N ALA A 140 -15.48 10.64 7.83
CA ALA A 140 -15.85 10.01 6.56
C ALA A 140 -15.38 8.55 6.48
N MET A 141 -14.19 8.26 7.00
CA MET A 141 -13.69 6.89 7.07
C MET A 141 -14.49 6.04 8.06
N GLU A 142 -14.87 6.57 9.22
CA GLU A 142 -15.69 5.84 10.20
C GLU A 142 -17.06 5.48 9.61
N HIS A 143 -17.76 6.44 9.01
CA HIS A 143 -19.03 6.19 8.32
C HIS A 143 -18.90 5.21 7.16
N PHE A 144 -17.81 5.29 6.39
CA PHE A 144 -17.53 4.30 5.34
C PHE A 144 -17.41 2.90 5.94
N MET A 145 -16.64 2.74 7.03
CA MET A 145 -16.38 1.45 7.67
C MET A 145 -17.63 0.82 8.32
N GLU A 146 -18.57 1.65 8.79
CA GLU A 146 -19.87 1.19 9.32
C GLU A 146 -20.84 0.74 8.21
N GLY A 147 -20.55 1.10 6.95
CA GLY A 147 -21.42 0.83 5.80
C GLY A 147 -22.53 1.86 5.62
N ASP A 148 -22.45 2.97 6.35
CA ASP A 148 -23.51 3.99 6.46
C ASP A 148 -23.41 5.09 5.39
N PHE A 149 -22.51 4.97 4.39
CA PHE A 149 -22.24 6.05 3.45
C PHE A 149 -21.92 5.64 2.01
N VAL A 150 -22.51 6.38 1.06
CA VAL A 150 -22.01 6.58 -0.31
C VAL A 150 -21.51 8.03 -0.36
N MET A 151 -20.20 8.24 -0.56
CA MET A 151 -19.60 9.57 -0.46
C MET A 151 -20.03 10.52 -1.58
N PRO A 152 -20.27 11.82 -1.30
CA PRO A 152 -20.51 12.81 -2.33
C PRO A 152 -19.22 12.99 -3.14
N LEU A 153 -19.39 13.01 -4.46
CA LEU A 153 -18.36 13.21 -5.48
C LEU A 153 -17.65 14.56 -5.34
#